data_AF-A0A9X0ERN0-F1
#
_entry.id   AF-A0A9X0ERN0-F1
#
_cell.length_a   1.000
_cell.length_b   1.000
_cell.length_c   1.000
_cell.angle_alpha   90.00
_cell.angle_beta   90.00
_cell.angle_gamma   90.00
#
_symmetry.space_group_name_H-M   'P 1'
#
loop_
_entity.id
_entity.type
_entity.pdbx_description
1 polymer ?
#
loop_
_entity_poly.entity_id
_entity_poly.type
_entity_poly.pdbx_seq_one_letter_code
_entity_poly.pdbx_strand_id
1 'polypeptide(L)'
;MSKPILTSTLIILRGNSASGKTTIAKQLQEHFGQGTLLVSQDVVRRDMLRVHDTMGNLSHDLLFEITKYGKGKCEFVILEGILNSRRYGEMLKELIRYFDENAFTYYFDLSLEETIRRHNTRDKRHEFGEDFLQKWYNPHDTIEVARETIFTDNFTQKDIFDVILNDVAIQKQD
;
A
#
# COMPACT_ATOMS: atom_id res chain seq x y z
N MET A 1 30.33 4.63 0.13
CA MET A 1 29.42 5.55 0.83
C MET A 1 28.31 5.90 -0.15
N SER A 2 27.07 5.57 0.17
CA SER A 2 25.90 5.96 -0.65
C SER A 2 25.77 7.49 -0.65
N LYS A 3 25.35 8.07 -1.78
CA LYS A 3 25.03 9.50 -1.87
C LYS A 3 23.98 9.86 -0.81
N PRO A 4 24.04 11.06 -0.20
CA PRO A 4 22.98 11.51 0.70
C PRO A 4 21.65 11.51 -0.06
N ILE A 5 20.65 10.83 0.48
CA ILE A 5 19.29 10.85 -0.04
C ILE A 5 18.69 12.18 0.40
N LEU A 6 18.56 13.11 -0.55
CA LEU A 6 18.09 14.46 -0.26
C LEU A 6 16.58 14.50 -0.01
N THR A 7 15.81 13.61 -0.65
CA THR A 7 14.35 13.49 -0.49
C THR A 7 13.92 12.03 -0.61
N SER A 8 13.02 11.59 0.27
CA SER A 8 12.38 10.26 0.19
C SER A 8 10.99 10.41 -0.39
N THR A 9 10.60 9.51 -1.30
CA THR A 9 9.24 9.45 -1.86
C THR A 9 8.44 8.35 -1.19
N LEU A 10 7.23 8.70 -0.71
CA LEU A 10 6.27 7.75 -0.14
C LEU A 10 5.31 7.26 -1.23
N ILE A 11 5.14 5.95 -1.35
CA ILE A 11 4.17 5.31 -2.24
C ILE A 11 3.19 4.51 -1.39
N ILE A 12 1.92 4.87 -1.42
CA ILE A 12 0.86 4.23 -0.62
C ILE A 12 -0.01 3.39 -1.55
N LEU A 13 -0.11 2.08 -1.29
CA LEU A 13 -0.94 1.13 -2.05
C LEU A 13 -2.06 0.58 -1.17
N ARG A 14 -3.32 0.90 -1.51
CA ARG A 14 -4.51 0.60 -0.72
C ARG A 14 -5.57 -0.14 -1.49
N GLY A 15 -6.52 -0.77 -0.79
CA GLY A 15 -7.59 -1.55 -1.42
C GLY A 15 -7.93 -2.86 -0.71
N ASN A 16 -9.08 -3.43 -1.05
CA ASN A 16 -9.60 -4.66 -0.44
C ASN A 16 -8.65 -5.86 -0.57
N SER A 17 -8.88 -6.89 0.24
CA SER A 17 -8.15 -8.15 0.13
C SER A 17 -8.20 -8.70 -1.29
N ALA A 18 -7.14 -9.38 -1.73
CA ALA A 18 -6.99 -9.93 -3.08
C ALA A 18 -7.01 -8.93 -4.26
N SER A 19 -6.89 -7.62 -4.01
CA SER A 19 -6.85 -6.63 -5.09
C SER A 19 -5.53 -6.55 -5.88
N GLY A 20 -4.43 -7.15 -5.40
CA GLY A 20 -3.14 -7.19 -6.09
C GLY A 20 -2.05 -6.23 -5.57
N LYS A 21 -2.36 -5.43 -4.53
CA LYS A 21 -1.42 -4.47 -3.90
C LYS A 21 -0.06 -5.07 -3.58
N THR A 22 -0.03 -6.16 -2.82
CA THR A 22 1.23 -6.80 -2.39
C THR A 22 2.07 -7.28 -3.58
N THR A 23 1.44 -7.69 -4.68
CA THR A 23 2.15 -8.08 -5.90
C THR A 23 2.84 -6.87 -6.55
N ILE A 24 2.10 -5.77 -6.73
CA ILE A 24 2.63 -4.52 -7.26
C ILE A 24 3.73 -3.95 -6.35
N ALA A 25 3.50 -3.95 -5.04
CA ALA A 25 4.45 -3.45 -4.05
C ALA A 25 5.82 -4.17 -4.12
N LYS A 26 5.78 -5.49 -4.27
CA LYS A 26 7.00 -6.31 -4.43
C LYS A 26 7.69 -6.04 -5.76
N GLN A 27 6.94 -5.92 -6.85
CA GLN A 27 7.51 -5.58 -8.16
C GLN A 27 8.19 -4.21 -8.16
N LEU A 28 7.54 -3.20 -7.55
CA LEU A 28 8.12 -1.87 -7.38
C LEU A 28 9.39 -1.93 -6.53
N GLN A 29 9.36 -2.65 -5.40
CA GLN A 29 10.54 -2.81 -4.54
C GLN A 29 11.70 -3.47 -5.29
N GLU A 30 11.43 -4.55 -6.05
CA GLU A 30 12.44 -5.23 -6.86
C GLU A 30 13.01 -4.32 -7.96
N HIS A 31 12.13 -3.58 -8.63
CA HIS A 31 12.51 -2.63 -9.69
C HIS A 31 13.38 -1.49 -9.16
N PHE A 32 12.99 -0.86 -8.05
CA PHE A 32 13.76 0.23 -7.45
C PHE A 32 15.04 -0.26 -6.76
N GLY A 33 15.06 -1.50 -6.28
CA GLY A 33 16.25 -2.13 -5.72
C GLY A 33 16.71 -1.53 -4.39
N GLN A 34 18.04 -1.47 -4.20
CA GLN A 34 18.66 -1.06 -2.94
C GLN A 34 18.23 0.35 -2.52
N GLY A 35 17.95 0.53 -1.23
CA GLY A 35 17.46 1.80 -0.71
C GLY A 35 15.94 1.96 -0.77
N THR A 36 15.19 0.88 -1.05
CA THR A 36 13.72 0.85 -1.03
C THR A 36 13.18 0.07 0.16
N LEU A 37 12.36 0.72 1.00
CA LEU A 37 11.68 0.10 2.13
C LEU A 37 10.25 -0.30 1.75
N LEU A 38 9.91 -1.58 1.88
CA LEU A 38 8.54 -2.08 1.76
C LEU A 38 7.95 -2.35 3.15
N VAL A 39 6.87 -1.64 3.48
CA VAL A 39 6.14 -1.73 4.74
C VAL A 39 4.77 -2.34 4.45
N SER A 40 4.58 -3.61 4.86
CA SER A 40 3.33 -4.35 4.66
C SER A 40 2.50 -4.41 5.93
N GLN A 41 1.23 -3.99 5.85
CA GLN A 41 0.28 -4.07 6.97
C GLN A 41 0.15 -5.51 7.49
N ASP A 42 0.05 -6.49 6.59
CA ASP A 42 -0.13 -7.89 7.00
C ASP A 42 1.14 -8.44 7.67
N VAL A 43 2.34 -8.09 7.21
CA VAL A 43 3.60 -8.51 7.86
C VAL A 43 3.71 -7.92 9.26
N VAL A 44 3.48 -6.61 9.41
CA VAL A 44 3.54 -5.95 10.72
C VAL A 44 2.51 -6.54 11.68
N ARG A 45 1.27 -6.71 11.22
CA ARG A 45 0.17 -7.14 12.08
C ARG A 45 0.17 -8.64 12.40
N ARG A 46 0.30 -9.49 11.38
CA ARG A 46 0.18 -10.95 11.52
C ARG A 46 1.50 -11.59 11.93
N ASP A 47 2.60 -11.18 11.31
CA ASP A 47 3.86 -11.92 11.44
C ASP A 47 4.69 -11.37 12.61
N MET A 48 4.83 -10.03 12.67
CA MET A 48 5.63 -9.39 13.72
C MET A 48 4.90 -9.33 15.06
N LEU A 49 3.63 -8.90 15.06
CA LEU A 49 2.89 -8.63 16.30
C LEU A 49 1.86 -9.70 16.67
N ARG A 50 1.40 -10.52 15.72
CA ARG A 50 0.36 -11.54 15.93
C ARG A 50 -0.93 -10.99 16.57
N VAL A 51 -1.38 -9.81 16.15
CA VAL A 51 -2.59 -9.15 16.70
C VAL A 51 -3.78 -9.16 15.73
N HIS A 52 -4.99 -9.17 16.28
CA HIS A 52 -6.22 -9.03 15.51
C HIS A 52 -6.38 -7.62 14.95
N ASP A 53 -6.95 -7.49 13.75
CA ASP A 53 -7.23 -6.21 13.11
C ASP A 53 -8.45 -5.53 13.74
N THR A 54 -8.18 -4.81 14.84
CA THR A 54 -9.16 -4.10 15.68
C THR A 54 -8.70 -2.66 15.85
N MET A 55 -9.63 -1.74 16.10
CA MET A 55 -9.29 -0.34 16.37
C MET A 55 -8.35 -0.26 17.58
N GLY A 56 -7.27 0.52 17.47
CA GLY A 56 -6.31 0.72 18.56
C GLY A 56 -5.39 -0.47 18.85
N ASN A 57 -5.23 -1.42 17.92
CA ASN A 57 -4.23 -2.47 18.09
C ASN A 57 -2.79 -1.92 17.94
N LEU A 58 -1.82 -2.69 18.42
CA LEU A 58 -0.39 -2.33 18.37
C LEU A 58 0.16 -2.17 16.95
N SER A 59 -0.51 -2.71 15.93
CA SER A 59 0.00 -2.69 14.56
C SER A 59 -0.10 -1.33 13.90
N HIS A 60 -1.02 -0.47 14.34
CA HIS A 60 -1.17 0.87 13.80
C HIS A 60 0.08 1.72 14.06
N ASP A 61 0.48 1.83 15.32
CA ASP A 61 1.64 2.65 15.73
C ASP A 61 2.95 2.10 15.15
N LEU A 62 3.13 0.78 15.15
CA LEU A 62 4.32 0.17 14.59
C LEU A 62 4.42 0.38 13.08
N LEU A 63 3.30 0.29 12.36
CA LEU A 63 3.25 0.54 10.92
C LEU A 63 3.66 1.99 10.61
N PHE A 64 3.12 2.94 11.38
CA PHE A 64 3.45 4.35 11.27
C PHE A 64 4.96 4.62 11.50
N GLU A 65 5.53 4.07 12.57
CA GLU A 65 6.93 4.28 12.91
C GLU A 65 7.89 3.60 11.91
N ILE A 66 7.58 2.41 11.40
CA ILE A 66 8.37 1.78 10.33
C ILE A 66 8.32 2.62 9.06
N THR A 67 7.16 3.15 8.67
CA THR A 67 7.07 4.01 7.49
C THR A 67 7.88 5.30 7.68
N LYS A 68 7.78 5.97 8.84
CA LYS A 68 8.57 7.16 9.17
C LYS A 68 10.08 6.91 9.17
N TYR A 69 10.50 5.73 9.62
CA TYR A 69 11.91 5.35 9.64
C TYR A 69 12.56 5.52 8.25
N GLY A 70 11.84 5.22 7.18
CA GLY A 70 12.35 5.31 5.81
C GLY A 70 12.68 6.72 5.34
N LYS A 71 12.06 7.78 5.90
CA LYS A 71 12.35 9.17 5.49
C LYS A 71 13.81 9.53 5.79
N GLY A 72 14.50 10.04 4.77
CA GLY A 72 15.93 10.40 4.78
C GLY A 72 16.89 9.21 4.80
N LYS A 73 16.38 7.96 4.72
CA LYS A 73 17.19 6.72 4.76
C LYS A 73 16.97 5.83 3.55
N CYS A 74 15.77 5.91 2.98
CA CYS A 74 15.36 5.17 1.80
C CYS A 74 14.93 6.17 0.73
N GLU A 75 15.29 5.90 -0.51
CA GLU A 75 14.87 6.73 -1.65
C GLU A 75 13.36 6.57 -1.86
N PHE A 76 12.89 5.33 -1.73
CA PHE A 76 11.49 4.98 -1.81
C PHE A 76 11.02 4.26 -0.55
N VAL A 77 9.85 4.65 -0.06
CA VAL A 77 9.13 3.96 1.01
C VAL A 77 7.77 3.55 0.44
N ILE A 78 7.52 2.25 0.35
CA ILE A 78 6.26 1.69 -0.13
C ILE A 78 5.48 1.20 1.08
N LEU A 79 4.33 1.81 1.35
CA LEU A 79 3.38 1.37 2.38
C LEU A 79 2.20 0.68 1.70
N GLU A 80 1.96 -0.60 2.01
CA GLU A 80 0.88 -1.36 1.40
C GLU A 80 -0.02 -2.09 2.42
N GLY A 81 -1.31 -2.13 2.12
CA GLY A 81 -2.27 -2.91 2.90
C GLY A 81 -3.72 -2.60 2.56
N ILE A 82 -4.66 -3.15 3.33
CA ILE A 82 -6.06 -2.74 3.24
C ILE A 82 -6.18 -1.28 3.67
N LEU A 83 -5.53 -0.95 4.81
CA LEU A 83 -5.37 0.40 5.34
C LEU A 83 -6.69 1.19 5.32
N ASN A 84 -7.76 0.58 5.84
CA ASN A 84 -9.11 1.13 5.76
C ASN A 84 -9.21 2.60 6.20
N SER A 85 -9.95 3.43 5.46
CA SER A 85 -10.01 4.89 5.67
C SER A 85 -10.42 5.26 7.11
N ARG A 86 -11.41 4.55 7.67
CA ARG A 86 -11.89 4.79 9.04
C ARG A 86 -10.82 4.54 10.10
N ARG A 87 -9.92 3.59 9.88
CA ARG A 87 -8.91 3.19 10.88
C ARG A 87 -7.55 3.83 10.65
N TYR A 88 -7.15 3.98 9.38
CA TYR A 88 -5.82 4.40 8.98
C TYR A 88 -5.80 5.75 8.26
N GLY A 89 -6.96 6.30 7.87
CA GLY A 89 -7.01 7.51 7.03
C GLY A 89 -6.26 8.71 7.60
N GLU A 90 -6.44 9.01 8.89
CA GLU A 90 -5.72 10.11 9.53
C GLU A 90 -4.21 9.85 9.65
N MET A 91 -3.82 8.62 9.98
CA MET A 91 -2.41 8.19 9.98
C MET A 91 -1.77 8.32 8.59
N LEU A 92 -2.49 7.98 7.53
CA LEU A 92 -2.00 8.10 6.16
C LEU A 92 -1.83 9.57 5.75
N LYS A 93 -2.80 10.42 6.08
CA LYS A 93 -2.69 11.87 5.86
C LYS A 93 -1.52 12.47 6.63
N GLU A 94 -1.27 11.98 7.85
CA GLU A 94 -0.10 12.39 8.64
C GLU A 94 1.21 11.94 8.01
N LEU A 95 1.29 10.71 7.49
CA LEU A 95 2.46 10.23 6.75
C LEU A 95 2.70 11.06 5.49
N ILE A 96 1.66 11.39 4.72
CA ILE A 96 1.77 12.25 3.52
C ILE A 96 2.40 13.60 3.89
N ARG A 97 1.89 14.27 4.93
CA ARG A 97 2.46 15.52 5.45
C ARG A 97 3.89 15.32 5.96
N TYR A 98 4.15 14.24 6.68
CA TYR A 98 5.46 13.91 7.21
C TYR A 98 6.50 13.70 6.12
N PHE A 99 6.10 13.29 4.92
CA PHE A 99 6.95 13.19 3.73
C PHE A 99 6.99 14.48 2.89
N ASP A 100 6.64 15.63 3.45
CA ASP A 100 6.64 16.94 2.78
C ASP A 100 5.76 16.96 1.51
N GLU A 101 4.62 16.26 1.55
CA GLU A 101 3.72 16.06 0.41
C GLU A 101 4.36 15.29 -0.78
N ASN A 102 5.57 14.75 -0.59
CA ASN A 102 6.23 13.86 -1.55
C ASN A 102 5.68 12.43 -1.45
N ALA A 103 4.38 12.30 -1.71
CA ALA A 103 3.64 11.06 -1.62
C ALA A 103 2.73 10.81 -2.83
N PHE A 104 2.69 9.57 -3.28
CA PHE A 104 1.75 9.07 -4.29
C PHE A 104 0.83 8.04 -3.65
N THR A 105 -0.48 8.25 -3.71
CA THR A 105 -1.47 7.35 -3.14
C THR A 105 -2.25 6.66 -4.24
N TYR A 106 -2.40 5.35 -4.13
CA TYR A 106 -3.11 4.52 -5.09
C TYR A 106 -4.12 3.64 -4.38
N TYR A 107 -5.37 3.65 -4.84
CA TYR A 107 -6.45 2.84 -4.28
C TYR A 107 -6.98 1.86 -5.33
N PHE A 108 -6.89 0.57 -5.01
CA PHE A 108 -7.34 -0.54 -5.85
C PHE A 108 -8.81 -0.82 -5.51
N ASP A 109 -9.69 -0.09 -6.17
CA ASP A 109 -11.14 -0.17 -6.04
C ASP A 109 -11.72 -1.21 -7.00
N LEU A 110 -11.37 -2.47 -6.75
CA LEU A 110 -11.88 -3.60 -7.54
C LEU A 110 -13.25 -4.03 -7.03
N SER A 111 -14.07 -4.56 -7.94
CA SER A 111 -15.34 -5.16 -7.56
C SER A 111 -15.14 -6.40 -6.67
N LEU A 112 -16.12 -6.70 -5.82
CA LEU A 112 -16.10 -7.92 -5.01
C LEU A 112 -15.92 -9.16 -5.88
N GLU A 113 -16.63 -9.23 -7.01
CA GLU A 113 -16.52 -10.33 -7.98
C GLU A 113 -15.07 -10.51 -8.46
N GLU A 114 -14.40 -9.43 -8.84
CA GLU A 114 -13.01 -9.48 -9.29
C GLU A 114 -12.07 -9.89 -8.14
N THR A 115 -12.29 -9.42 -6.92
CA THR A 115 -11.49 -9.84 -5.76
C THR A 115 -11.65 -11.33 -5.45
N ILE A 116 -12.86 -11.89 -5.57
CA ILE A 116 -13.14 -13.32 -5.40
C ILE A 116 -12.47 -14.12 -6.51
N ARG A 117 -12.64 -13.71 -7.78
CA ARG A 117 -12.02 -14.37 -8.94
C ARG A 117 -10.50 -14.45 -8.79
N ARG A 118 -9.86 -13.34 -8.37
CA ARG A 118 -8.41 -13.29 -8.10
C ARG A 118 -7.98 -14.09 -6.87
N HIS A 119 -8.83 -14.21 -5.85
CA HIS A 119 -8.51 -14.99 -4.65
C HIS A 119 -8.46 -16.50 -4.95
N ASN A 120 -9.39 -16.99 -5.77
CA ASN A 120 -9.49 -18.41 -6.12
C ASN A 120 -8.29 -18.97 -6.89
N THR A 121 -7.46 -18.10 -7.48
CA THR A 121 -6.21 -18.46 -8.16
C THR A 121 -4.97 -18.43 -7.25
N ARG A 122 -5.10 -18.05 -5.96
CA ARG A 122 -3.98 -17.88 -5.02
C ARG A 122 -3.96 -18.98 -3.95
N ASP A 123 -2.78 -19.28 -3.41
CA ASP A 123 -2.62 -20.24 -2.31
C ASP A 123 -3.41 -19.84 -1.06
N LYS A 124 -3.58 -18.53 -0.82
CA LYS A 124 -4.36 -17.98 0.31
C LYS A 124 -5.84 -18.41 0.32
N ARG A 125 -6.38 -18.99 -0.76
CA ARG A 125 -7.72 -19.60 -0.76
C ARG A 125 -7.88 -20.71 0.29
N HIS A 126 -6.78 -21.32 0.71
CA HIS A 126 -6.77 -22.35 1.74
C HIS A 126 -6.78 -21.78 3.16
N GLU A 127 -6.50 -20.48 3.33
CA GLU A 127 -6.55 -19.81 4.64
C GLU A 127 -7.95 -19.26 4.98
N PHE A 128 -8.68 -18.76 3.99
CA PHE A 128 -10.04 -18.23 4.16
C PHE A 128 -10.83 -18.29 2.85
N GLY A 129 -12.15 -18.49 2.95
CA GLY A 129 -13.06 -18.60 1.82
C GLY A 129 -13.71 -17.27 1.38
N GLU A 130 -14.62 -17.35 0.42
CA GLU A 130 -15.33 -16.22 -0.17
C GLU A 130 -16.20 -15.46 0.85
N ASP A 131 -16.80 -16.17 1.82
CA ASP A 131 -17.60 -15.56 2.90
C ASP A 131 -16.82 -14.51 3.70
N PHE A 132 -15.52 -14.76 3.92
CA PHE A 132 -14.66 -13.80 4.61
C PHE A 132 -14.34 -12.60 3.72
N LEU A 133 -14.11 -12.80 2.41
CA LEU A 133 -13.92 -11.69 1.47
C LEU A 133 -15.15 -10.79 1.45
N GLN A 134 -16.35 -11.37 1.34
CA GLN A 134 -17.59 -10.59 1.35
C GLN A 134 -17.76 -9.82 2.66
N LYS A 135 -17.44 -10.42 3.81
CA LYS A 135 -17.52 -9.76 5.12
C LYS A 135 -16.52 -8.62 5.28
N TRP A 136 -15.34 -8.72 4.68
CA TRP A 136 -14.28 -7.73 4.80
C TRP A 136 -14.29 -6.68 3.69
N TYR A 137 -15.04 -6.92 2.62
CA TYR A 137 -15.12 -6.03 1.47
C TYR A 137 -15.72 -4.69 1.87
N ASN A 138 -15.00 -3.62 1.55
CA ASN A 138 -15.46 -2.26 1.75
C ASN A 138 -15.38 -1.50 0.41
N PRO A 139 -16.52 -1.20 -0.25
CA PRO A 139 -16.51 -0.50 -1.53
C PRO A 139 -16.13 0.98 -1.35
N HIS A 140 -15.41 1.54 -2.34
CA HIS A 140 -15.17 2.98 -2.47
C HIS A 140 -14.53 3.64 -1.22
N ASP A 141 -13.51 3.00 -0.64
CA ASP A 141 -12.84 3.40 0.61
C ASP A 141 -11.70 4.43 0.43
N THR A 142 -11.95 5.49 -0.34
CA THR A 142 -11.00 6.59 -0.58
C THR A 142 -10.67 7.35 0.71
N ILE A 143 -9.56 8.12 0.72
CA ILE A 143 -9.20 9.02 1.84
C ILE A 143 -9.19 10.50 1.48
N GLU A 144 -9.62 10.84 0.26
CA GLU A 144 -9.87 12.22 -0.17
C GLU A 144 -8.61 13.10 -0.05
N VAL A 145 -7.46 12.54 -0.46
CA VAL A 145 -6.19 13.27 -0.55
C VAL A 145 -5.94 13.75 -1.99
N ALA A 146 -5.15 14.80 -2.14
CA ALA A 146 -4.96 15.48 -3.43
C ALA A 146 -4.41 14.57 -4.55
N ARG A 147 -3.63 13.54 -4.21
CA ARG A 147 -3.02 12.59 -5.16
C ARG A 147 -3.42 11.14 -4.82
N GLU A 148 -4.71 10.83 -4.93
CA GLU A 148 -5.24 9.46 -4.84
C GLU A 148 -5.73 8.97 -6.21
N THR A 149 -4.92 8.14 -6.85
CA THR A 149 -5.25 7.51 -8.15
C THR A 149 -6.02 6.20 -7.91
N ILE A 150 -7.11 6.00 -8.63
CA ILE A 150 -7.98 4.82 -8.48
C ILE A 150 -7.72 3.82 -9.61
N PHE A 151 -7.47 2.56 -9.24
CA PHE A 151 -7.39 1.43 -10.16
C PHE A 151 -8.62 0.53 -10.01
N THR A 152 -9.31 0.30 -11.13
CA THR A 152 -10.50 -0.55 -11.21
C THR A 152 -10.22 -1.85 -11.96
N ASP A 153 -11.24 -2.69 -12.15
CA ASP A 153 -11.15 -4.02 -12.78
C ASP A 153 -10.51 -4.01 -14.18
N ASN A 154 -10.55 -2.88 -14.87
CA ASN A 154 -10.00 -2.73 -16.23
C ASN A 154 -8.48 -2.62 -16.28
N PHE A 155 -7.82 -2.38 -15.14
CA PHE A 155 -6.38 -2.24 -15.09
C PHE A 155 -5.71 -3.61 -14.92
N THR A 156 -4.80 -3.93 -15.85
CA THR A 156 -3.91 -5.08 -15.68
C THR A 156 -2.81 -4.75 -14.67
N GLN A 157 -2.16 -5.78 -14.16
CA GLN A 157 -1.00 -5.62 -13.28
C GLN A 157 0.11 -4.79 -13.94
N LYS A 158 0.31 -4.94 -15.25
CA LYS A 158 1.29 -4.18 -16.01
C LYS A 158 0.89 -2.70 -16.08
N ASP A 159 -0.37 -2.41 -16.39
CA ASP A 159 -0.85 -1.02 -16.48
C ASP A 159 -0.66 -0.28 -15.16
N ILE A 160 -1.00 -0.93 -14.04
CA ILE A 160 -0.82 -0.37 -12.69
C ILE A 160 0.66 -0.08 -12.41
N PHE A 161 1.53 -1.04 -12.70
CA PHE A 161 2.97 -0.88 -12.50
C PHE A 161 3.54 0.27 -13.34
N ASP A 162 3.19 0.32 -14.62
CA ASP A 162 3.68 1.35 -15.55
C ASP A 162 3.17 2.75 -15.15
N VAL A 163 1.91 2.88 -14.71
CA VAL A 163 1.37 4.15 -14.19
C VAL A 163 2.16 4.64 -12.98
N ILE A 164 2.35 3.78 -11.98
CA ILE A 164 3.06 4.16 -10.74
C ILE A 164 4.51 4.55 -11.06
N LEU A 165 5.19 3.80 -11.92
CA LEU A 165 6.56 4.14 -12.32
C LEU A 165 6.64 5.50 -13.01
N ASN A 166 5.73 5.79 -13.93
CA ASN A 166 5.72 7.05 -14.67
C ASN A 166 5.46 8.24 -13.73
N ASP A 167 4.48 8.14 -12.83
CA ASP A 167 4.17 9.19 -11.86
C ASP A 167 5.40 9.54 -10.99
N VAL A 168 6.09 8.50 -10.50
CA VAL A 168 7.25 8.64 -9.62
C VAL A 168 8.50 9.13 -10.38
N ALA A 169 8.64 8.75 -11.66
CA ALA A 169 9.78 9.16 -12.49
C ALA A 169 9.70 10.62 -12.95
N ILE A 170 8.50 11.12 -13.27
CA ILE A 170 8.28 12.51 -13.72
C ILE A 170 8.71 13.51 -12.65
N GLN A 171 8.46 13.21 -11.37
CA GLN A 171 8.84 14.10 -10.27
C GLN A 171 10.36 14.29 -10.10
N LYS A 172 11.20 13.39 -10.65
CA LYS A 172 12.66 13.53 -10.53
C LYS A 172 13.29 14.48 -11.57
N GLN A 173 12.49 15.00 -12.50
CA GLN A 173 12.97 15.91 -13.55
C GLN A 173 12.72 17.39 -13.24
N ASP A 174 11.95 17.69 -12.20
CA ASP A 174 11.72 19.05 -11.65
C ASP A 174 12.67 19.34 -10.47
#